data_AF-H1VNM8-F1
#
_entry.id   AF-H1VNM8-F1
#
_cell.length_a   1.000
_cell.length_b   1.000
_cell.length_c   1.000
_cell.angle_alpha   90.00
_cell.angle_beta   90.00
_cell.angle_gamma   90.00
#
_symmetry.space_group_name_H-M   'P 1'
#
loop_
_entity.id
_entity.type
_entity.pdbx_description
1 polymer ?
#
loop_
_entity_poly.entity_id
_entity_poly.type
_entity_poly.pdbx_seq_one_letter_code
_entity_poly.pdbx_strand_id
1 'polypeptide(L)'
;MSDPLLYTIGWICAIVPEFVAARLFLDEEHEYPVSVSKHDSNSYKLGRIGKHNVVIAVLPHGEYGLNSAATVARDMLHTFENVKVGLMGGVGGGGPHTKKGNRAG
;
A
#
# COMPACT_ATOMS: atom_id res chain seq x y z
N MET A 1 7.00 -19.46 -3.60
CA MET A 1 6.86 -18.15 -4.28
C MET A 1 5.37 -17.89 -4.50
N SER A 2 4.91 -16.64 -4.36
CA SER A 2 3.48 -16.31 -4.42
C SER A 2 3.02 -15.76 -5.77
N ASP A 3 1.83 -16.18 -6.22
CA ASP A 3 1.20 -15.71 -7.46
C ASP A 3 0.65 -14.27 -7.29
N PRO A 4 1.12 -13.28 -8.08
CA PRO A 4 0.67 -11.90 -8.00
C PRO A 4 -0.84 -11.71 -8.25
N LEU A 5 -1.50 -12.61 -9.00
CA LEU A 5 -2.92 -12.50 -9.31
C LEU A 5 -3.83 -12.76 -8.09
N LEU A 6 -3.30 -13.35 -7.02
CA LEU A 6 -4.06 -13.62 -5.81
C LEU A 6 -4.27 -12.39 -4.93
N TYR A 7 -3.56 -11.30 -5.20
CA TYR A 7 -3.56 -10.11 -4.36
C TYR A 7 -4.57 -9.07 -4.83
N THR A 8 -5.24 -8.46 -3.86
CA THR A 8 -6.36 -7.54 -4.14
C THR A 8 -6.23 -6.19 -3.45
N ILE A 9 -5.39 -6.11 -2.41
CA ILE A 9 -5.15 -4.87 -1.66
C ILE A 9 -3.68 -4.50 -1.79
N GLY A 10 -3.42 -3.27 -2.20
CA GLY A 10 -2.10 -2.69 -2.30
C GLY A 10 -1.96 -1.63 -1.23
N TRP A 11 -0.91 -1.68 -0.43
CA TRP A 11 -0.68 -0.80 0.69
C TRP A 11 0.69 -0.14 0.50
N ILE A 12 0.68 1.15 0.18
CA ILE A 12 1.91 1.92 0.02
C ILE A 12 2.18 2.70 1.30
N CYS A 13 3.33 2.45 1.90
CA CYS A 13 3.83 3.12 3.09
C CYS A 13 4.81 4.22 2.67
N ALA A 14 4.63 5.43 3.18
CA ALA A 14 5.54 6.52 2.92
C ALA A 14 6.83 6.38 3.73
N ILE A 15 6.73 5.92 4.98
CA ILE A 15 7.84 5.88 5.94
C ILE A 15 8.15 4.44 6.40
N VAL A 16 9.40 4.16 6.78
CA VAL A 16 9.80 2.84 7.30
C VAL A 16 8.97 2.43 8.54
N PRO A 17 8.67 3.30 9.51
CA PRO A 17 7.77 2.94 10.62
C PRO A 17 6.37 2.50 10.19
N GLU A 18 5.79 3.09 9.14
CA GLU A 18 4.50 2.66 8.59
C GLU A 18 4.62 1.27 7.96
N PHE A 19 5.71 1.01 7.23
CA PHE A 19 5.97 -0.31 6.66
C PHE A 19 6.10 -1.39 7.75
N VAL A 20 6.81 -1.08 8.85
CA VAL A 20 6.93 -1.98 10.00
C VAL A 20 5.56 -2.22 10.63
N ALA A 21 4.76 -1.18 10.82
CA ALA A 21 3.40 -1.32 11.36
C ALA A 21 2.50 -2.16 10.43
N ALA A 22 2.49 -1.86 9.12
CA ALA A 22 1.71 -2.59 8.14
C ALA A 22 2.08 -4.08 8.09
N ARG A 23 3.39 -4.38 8.20
CA ARG A 23 3.86 -5.77 8.31
C ARG A 23 3.36 -6.46 9.58
N LEU A 24 3.32 -5.77 10.71
CA LEU A 24 2.78 -6.31 11.97
C LEU A 24 1.26 -6.54 11.92
N PHE A 25 0.53 -5.86 11.03
CA PHE A 25 -0.90 -6.08 10.81
C PHE A 25 -1.22 -7.30 9.95
N LEU A 26 -0.21 -7.96 9.36
CA LEU A 26 -0.43 -9.20 8.60
C LEU A 26 -0.70 -10.35 9.56
N ASP A 27 -1.78 -11.09 9.31
CA ASP A 27 -2.05 -12.36 9.99
C ASP A 27 -1.10 -13.46 9.51
N GLU A 28 -0.72 -13.40 8.22
CA GLU A 28 0.17 -14.33 7.57
C GLU A 28 1.12 -13.59 6.62
N GLU A 29 2.41 -13.90 6.67
CA GLU A 29 3.40 -13.41 5.71
C GLU A 29 3.58 -14.42 4.59
N HIS A 30 3.44 -13.97 3.35
CA HIS A 30 3.71 -14.79 2.17
C HIS A 30 5.14 -14.58 1.66
N GLU A 31 5.62 -15.52 0.85
CA GLU A 31 6.92 -15.43 0.19
C GLU A 31 6.93 -14.34 -0.89
N TYR A 32 8.14 -13.94 -1.32
CA TYR A 32 8.32 -12.96 -2.39
C TYR A 32 7.56 -13.39 -3.67
N PRO A 33 6.99 -12.45 -4.43
CA PRO A 33 6.27 -12.78 -5.67
C PRO A 33 7.16 -13.55 -6.64
N VAL A 34 6.57 -14.52 -7.36
CA VAL A 34 7.27 -15.33 -8.38
C VAL A 34 7.86 -14.44 -9.48
N SER A 35 7.18 -13.33 -9.78
CA SER A 35 7.54 -12.39 -10.83
C SER A 35 7.19 -10.97 -10.41
N VAL A 36 8.15 -10.06 -10.53
CA VAL A 36 7.92 -8.61 -10.55
C VAL A 36 8.14 -8.11 -11.98
N SER A 37 7.45 -7.03 -12.37
CA SER A 37 7.67 -6.42 -13.68
C SER A 37 9.15 -6.02 -13.83
N LYS A 38 9.72 -6.16 -15.04
CA LYS A 38 11.14 -5.83 -15.30
C LYS A 38 11.50 -4.36 -15.02
N HIS A 39 10.50 -3.49 -14.99
CA HIS A 39 10.64 -2.06 -14.71
C HIS A 39 10.28 -1.68 -13.28
N ASP A 40 9.90 -2.67 -12.47
CA ASP A 40 9.51 -2.49 -11.08
C ASP A 40 10.68 -2.82 -10.16
N SER A 41 11.32 -1.78 -9.64
CA SER A 41 12.41 -1.89 -8.67
C SER A 41 11.93 -1.80 -7.22
N ASN A 42 10.62 -1.85 -6.99
CA ASN A 42 10.06 -1.73 -5.65
C ASN A 42 10.22 -3.02 -4.85
N SER A 43 10.42 -2.86 -3.54
CA SER A 43 10.45 -3.99 -2.62
C SER A 43 9.04 -4.23 -2.07
N TYR A 44 8.51 -5.42 -2.32
CA TYR A 44 7.20 -5.83 -1.84
C TYR A 44 7.30 -6.79 -0.66
N LYS A 45 6.39 -6.60 0.29
CA LYS A 45 6.06 -7.59 1.30
C LYS A 45 4.65 -8.09 1.06
N LEU A 46 4.50 -9.40 0.96
CA LEU A 46 3.23 -10.04 0.70
C LEU A 46 2.69 -10.68 1.97
N GLY A 47 1.37 -10.70 2.10
CA GLY A 47 0.72 -11.38 3.19
C GLY A 47 -0.79 -11.37 3.09
N ARG A 48 -1.42 -11.65 4.21
CA ARG A 48 -2.86 -11.76 4.33
C ARG A 48 -3.36 -11.06 5.60
N ILE A 49 -4.47 -10.35 5.47
CA ILE A 49 -5.24 -9.79 6.58
C ILE A 49 -6.67 -10.31 6.46
N GLY A 50 -7.07 -11.16 7.40
CA GLY A 50 -8.35 -11.86 7.44
C GLY A 50 -8.56 -12.73 6.21
N LYS A 51 -9.37 -12.25 5.26
CA LYS A 51 -9.67 -12.94 3.99
C LYS A 51 -9.07 -12.23 2.77
N HIS A 52 -8.29 -11.17 2.99
CA HIS A 52 -7.75 -10.34 1.93
C HIS A 52 -6.24 -10.55 1.81
N ASN A 53 -5.79 -10.79 0.59
CA ASN A 53 -4.36 -10.84 0.27
C ASN A 53 -3.86 -9.43 0.00
N VAL A 54 -2.84 -9.03 0.75
CA VAL A 54 -2.30 -7.67 0.81
C VAL A 54 -0.86 -7.66 0.31
N VAL A 55 -0.56 -6.68 -0.54
CA VAL A 55 0.78 -6.31 -0.99
C VAL A 55 1.16 -5.03 -0.28
N ILE A 56 2.30 -5.00 0.38
CA ILE A 56 2.82 -3.81 1.04
C ILE A 56 4.10 -3.37 0.32
N ALA A 57 4.20 -2.09 -0.03
CA ALA A 57 5.42 -1.48 -0.54
C ALA A 57 5.81 -0.29 0.34
N VAL A 58 7.11 0.02 0.38
CA VAL A 58 7.64 1.23 1.03
C VAL A 58 8.27 2.13 -0.02
N LEU A 59 8.07 3.45 0.11
CA LEU A 59 8.72 4.41 -0.77
C LEU A 59 10.25 4.36 -0.58
N PRO A 60 11.02 4.59 -1.67
CA PRO A 60 12.46 4.68 -1.58
C PRO A 60 12.90 5.79 -0.61
N HIS A 61 13.94 5.49 0.16
CA HIS A 61 14.41 6.32 1.26
C HIS A 61 14.82 7.72 0.76
N GLY A 62 14.14 8.77 1.21
CA GLY A 62 14.42 10.15 0.83
C GLY A 62 13.49 10.73 -0.25
N GLU A 63 12.63 9.92 -0.86
CA GLU A 63 11.61 10.39 -1.81
C GLU A 63 10.22 10.47 -1.16
N TYR A 64 10.10 11.34 -0.15
CA TYR A 64 8.78 11.73 0.33
C TYR A 64 8.08 12.61 -0.70
N GLY A 65 7.09 12.06 -1.39
CA GLY A 65 6.30 12.85 -2.31
C GLY A 65 5.24 12.05 -3.06
N LEU A 66 4.19 12.76 -3.48
CA LEU A 66 3.12 12.24 -4.33
C LEU A 66 3.66 11.57 -5.61
N ASN A 67 4.77 12.08 -6.16
CA ASN A 67 5.39 11.54 -7.37
C ASN A 67 5.97 10.14 -7.14
N SER A 68 6.72 9.93 -6.04
CA SER A 68 7.29 8.61 -5.73
C SER A 68 6.17 7.62 -5.41
N ALA A 69 5.17 8.04 -4.63
CA ALA A 69 3.97 7.24 -4.38
C ALA A 69 3.19 6.85 -5.64
N ALA A 70 3.06 7.76 -6.61
CA ALA A 70 2.42 7.46 -7.89
C ALA A 70 3.22 6.46 -8.72
N THR A 71 4.56 6.53 -8.71
CA THR A 71 5.42 5.56 -9.39
C THR A 71 5.29 4.18 -8.76
N VAL A 72 5.43 4.07 -7.44
CA VAL A 72 5.25 2.79 -6.72
C VAL A 72 3.84 2.22 -6.95
N ALA A 73 2.80 3.06 -6.92
CA ALA A 73 1.44 2.63 -7.20
C ALA A 73 1.28 2.10 -8.63
N ARG A 74 1.85 2.81 -9.62
CA ARG A 74 1.81 2.39 -11.01
C ARG A 74 2.51 1.05 -11.21
N ASP A 75 3.70 0.88 -10.64
CA ASP A 75 4.48 -0.34 -10.77
C ASP A 75 3.78 -1.51 -10.06
N MET A 76 3.22 -1.27 -8.87
CA MET A 76 2.43 -2.25 -8.14
C MET A 76 1.19 -2.69 -8.93
N LEU A 77 0.46 -1.77 -9.55
CA LEU A 77 -0.68 -2.12 -10.41
C LEU A 77 -0.25 -2.93 -11.64
N HIS A 78 0.98 -2.72 -12.12
CA HIS A 78 1.54 -3.44 -13.25
C HIS A 78 1.99 -4.86 -12.88
N THR A 79 2.47 -5.05 -11.65
CA THR A 79 2.90 -6.36 -11.14
C THR A 79 1.72 -7.16 -10.56
N PHE A 80 0.74 -6.50 -9.95
CA PHE A 80 -0.42 -7.10 -9.30
C PHE A 80 -1.71 -6.60 -9.96
N GLU A 81 -2.13 -7.25 -11.05
CA GLU A 81 -3.23 -6.79 -11.90
C GLU A 81 -4.58 -6.65 -11.18
N ASN A 82 -4.81 -7.46 -10.14
CA ASN A 82 -6.06 -7.47 -9.37
C ASN A 82 -6.04 -6.51 -8.17
N VAL A 83 -4.94 -5.79 -7.97
CA VAL A 83 -4.75 -5.00 -6.76
C VAL A 83 -5.45 -3.64 -6.85
N LYS A 84 -6.03 -3.20 -5.75
CA LYS A 84 -6.48 -1.83 -5.55
C LYS A 84 -5.54 -1.17 -4.55
N VAL A 85 -4.83 -0.14 -5.00
CA VAL A 85 -3.80 0.53 -4.21
C VAL A 85 -4.43 1.59 -3.30
N GLY A 86 -4.13 1.50 -2.00
CA GLY A 86 -4.35 2.52 -0.98
C GLY A 86 -3.02 3.08 -0.49
N LEU A 87 -2.95 4.39 -0.34
CA LEU A 87 -1.79 5.08 0.22
C LEU A 87 -2.01 5.31 1.72
N MET A 88 -1.16 4.76 2.57
CA MET A 88 -1.09 5.16 3.97
C MET A 88 -0.07 6.28 4.08
N GLY A 89 -0.55 7.52 3.99
CA GLY A 89 0.22 8.72 4.28
C GLY A 89 -0.06 9.17 5.71
N GLY A 90 0.82 8.84 6.65
CA GLY A 90 0.81 9.33 8.02
C GLY A 90 1.24 10.79 8.13
N VAL A 91 0.63 11.70 7.36
CA VAL A 91 0.41 13.10 7.73
C VAL A 91 -0.94 13.52 7.15
N GLY A 92 -2.01 12.88 7.63
CA GLY A 92 -3.38 13.33 7.44
C GLY A 92 -3.94 13.75 8.78
N GLY A 93 -3.85 15.05 9.11
CA GLY A 93 -4.74 15.71 10.06
C GLY A 93 -6.18 15.74 9.54
N GLY A 94 -6.73 14.57 9.21
CA GLY A 94 -8.07 14.37 8.72
C GLY A 94 -8.92 13.73 9.79
N GLY A 95 -9.21 14.48 10.86
CA GLY A 95 -10.38 14.18 11.67
C GLY A 95 -11.61 14.20 10.74
N PRO A 96 -12.64 13.38 11.00
CA PRO A 96 -13.88 13.46 10.22
C PRO A 96 -14.39 14.90 10.29
N HIS A 97 -14.32 15.62 9.17
CA HIS A 97 -15.08 16.85 8.99
C HIS A 97 -16.55 16.44 9.02
N THR A 98 -17.11 16.40 10.22
CA THR A 98 -18.55 16.47 10.41
C THR A 98 -18.98 17.73 9.66
N LYS A 99 -19.70 17.53 8.55
CA LYS A 99 -20.51 18.60 7.96
C LYS A 99 -21.55 18.96 9.01
N LYS A 100 -21.22 19.86 9.94
CA LYS A 100 -22.24 20.58 10.70
C LYS A 100 -22.96 21.47 9.70
N GLY A 101 -24.14 21.01 9.29
CA GLY A 101 -25.12 21.84 8.61
C GLY A 101 -25.65 22.85 9.60
N ASN A 102 -25.12 24.07 9.56
CA ASN A 102 -25.66 25.19 10.31
C ASN A 102 -26.84 25.74 9.51
N ARG A 103 -28.06 25.26 9.76
CA ARG A 103 -29.27 26.02 9.42
C ARG A 103 -29.40 27.12 10.48
N ALA A 104 -29.04 28.35 10.13
CA ALA A 104 -29.48 29.52 10.87
C ALA A 104 -30.98 29.70 10.59
N GLY A 105 -31.76 29.90 11.66
CA GLY A 105 -33.17 30.25 11.61
C GLY A 105 -33.41 31.71 11.31
#